data_AF-A0A2G6EVI1-F1
#
_entry.id   AF-A0A2G6EVI1-F1
#
_cell.length_a   1.000
_cell.length_b   1.000
_cell.length_c   1.000
_cell.angle_alpha   90.00
_cell.angle_beta   90.00
_cell.angle_gamma   90.00
#
_symmetry.space_group_name_H-M   'P 1'
#
loop_
_entity.id
_entity.type
_entity.pdbx_description
1 polymer ?
#
loop_
_entity_poly.entity_id
_entity_poly.type
_entity_poly.pdbx_seq_one_letter_code
_entity_poly.pdbx_strand_id
1 'polypeptide(L)'
;MPGKTLLSYLLLAAALLLTATQATAQSKMSQVLVETNLPPACKNILLDFAETLIGPKKHRILRNPSAHTPFFQAFMLLSYNDQDSHVQFSAIPTADGCEVSYSESFEINTPCMEAREALFKRWKMIGKLSETTAVLRYDHPRDKKTLPADENDRASAYLTQTRNGEACLVTK
;
A
#
# COMPACT_ATOMS: atom_id res chain seq x y z
N MET A 1 38.07 -48.91 -7.85
CA MET A 1 38.01 -47.45 -7.59
C MET A 1 36.73 -46.86 -8.20
N PRO A 2 35.59 -46.83 -7.49
CA PRO A 2 34.31 -46.32 -8.02
C PRO A 2 33.84 -44.99 -7.41
N GLY A 3 34.67 -44.32 -6.61
CA GLY A 3 34.25 -43.16 -5.80
C GLY A 3 34.33 -41.78 -6.48
N LYS A 4 34.96 -41.66 -7.66
CA LYS A 4 35.19 -40.35 -8.31
C LYS A 4 34.03 -39.86 -9.18
N THR A 5 33.23 -40.76 -9.73
CA THR A 5 32.11 -40.41 -10.63
C THR A 5 30.88 -39.93 -9.87
N LEU A 6 30.60 -40.46 -8.67
CA LEU A 6 29.43 -40.07 -7.87
C LEU A 6 29.52 -38.61 -7.36
N LEU A 7 30.72 -38.16 -7.00
CA LEU A 7 30.94 -36.79 -6.51
C LEU A 7 30.71 -35.74 -7.61
N SER A 8 31.06 -36.05 -8.85
CA SER A 8 30.89 -35.15 -10.00
C SER A 8 29.42 -34.93 -10.38
N TYR A 9 28.56 -35.97 -10.25
CA TYR A 9 27.12 -35.83 -10.50
C TYR A 9 26.40 -35.04 -9.39
N LEU A 10 26.83 -35.16 -8.13
CA LEU A 10 26.26 -34.37 -7.02
C LEU A 10 26.58 -32.87 -7.15
N LEU A 11 27.79 -32.53 -7.60
CA LEU A 11 28.18 -31.13 -7.84
C LEU A 11 27.41 -30.50 -9.01
N LEU A 12 27.09 -31.27 -10.05
CA LEU A 12 26.29 -30.80 -11.19
C LEU A 12 24.81 -30.58 -10.81
N ALA A 13 24.24 -31.45 -9.96
CA ALA A 13 22.87 -31.32 -9.48
C ALA A 13 22.68 -30.13 -8.52
N ALA A 14 23.69 -29.81 -7.70
CA ALA A 14 23.66 -28.65 -6.81
C ALA A 14 23.71 -27.32 -7.59
N ALA A 15 24.41 -27.26 -8.73
CA ALA A 15 24.49 -26.07 -9.57
C ALA A 15 23.18 -25.73 -10.30
N LEU A 16 22.36 -26.73 -10.65
CA LEU A 16 21.05 -26.52 -11.30
C LEU A 16 19.96 -25.99 -10.35
N LEU A 17 20.11 -26.17 -9.03
CA LEU A 17 19.13 -25.69 -8.03
C LEU A 17 19.31 -24.20 -7.68
N LEU A 18 20.44 -23.58 -8.09
CA LEU A 18 20.75 -22.17 -7.82
C LEU A 18 20.20 -21.19 -8.86
N THR A 19 19.64 -21.68 -9.97
CA THR A 19 18.99 -20.83 -10.99
C THR A 19 17.47 -20.76 -10.81
N ALA A 20 16.98 -20.93 -9.57
CA ALA A 20 15.62 -20.53 -9.24
C ALA A 20 15.54 -19.01 -9.44
N THR A 21 15.15 -18.59 -10.64
CA THR A 21 14.84 -17.22 -10.98
C THR A 21 13.90 -16.70 -9.91
N GLN A 22 14.38 -15.71 -9.14
CA GLN A 22 13.52 -14.95 -8.26
C GLN A 22 12.52 -14.23 -9.16
N ALA A 23 11.36 -14.85 -9.37
CA ALA A 23 10.23 -14.17 -9.97
C ALA A 23 9.77 -13.14 -8.95
N THR A 24 10.36 -11.95 -9.00
CA THR A 24 9.86 -10.80 -8.25
C THR A 24 8.51 -10.47 -8.84
N ALA A 25 7.44 -10.85 -8.15
CA ALA A 25 6.11 -10.39 -8.50
C ALA A 25 6.10 -8.86 -8.32
N GLN A 26 6.25 -8.13 -9.43
CA GLN A 26 6.27 -6.67 -9.45
C GLN A 26 4.85 -6.12 -9.53
N SER A 27 4.68 -4.88 -9.06
CA SER A 27 3.43 -4.15 -9.27
C SER A 27 3.08 -4.02 -10.76
N LYS A 28 1.79 -4.17 -11.08
CA LYS A 28 1.26 -3.93 -12.44
C LYS A 28 1.15 -2.44 -12.77
N MET A 29 1.56 -1.54 -11.87
CA MET A 29 1.52 -0.09 -12.10
C MET A 29 2.28 0.33 -13.35
N SER A 30 3.42 -0.30 -13.65
CA SER A 30 4.20 -0.03 -14.87
C SER A 30 3.37 -0.19 -16.14
N GLN A 31 2.55 -1.23 -16.22
CA GLN A 31 1.67 -1.49 -17.37
C GLN A 31 0.59 -0.40 -17.49
N VAL A 32 0.03 0.03 -16.35
CA VAL A 32 -1.00 1.09 -16.31
C VAL A 32 -0.43 2.44 -16.76
N LEU A 33 0.82 2.73 -16.42
CA LEU A 33 1.46 4.02 -16.72
C LEU A 33 1.89 4.18 -18.19
N VAL A 34 2.05 3.08 -18.94
CA VAL A 34 2.36 3.13 -20.39
C VAL A 34 1.31 3.94 -21.15
N GLU A 35 0.04 3.78 -20.79
CA GLU A 35 -1.10 4.41 -21.47
C GLU A 35 -1.37 5.86 -21.00
N THR A 36 -0.44 6.46 -20.25
CA THR A 36 -0.59 7.79 -19.65
C THR A 36 0.41 8.79 -20.24
N ASN A 37 -0.04 10.04 -20.39
CA ASN A 37 0.79 11.18 -20.78
C ASN A 37 1.49 11.86 -19.59
N LEU A 38 1.61 11.16 -18.46
CA LEU A 38 2.28 11.68 -17.28
C LEU A 38 3.76 11.98 -17.56
N PRO A 39 4.32 13.06 -17.01
CA PRO A 39 5.76 13.31 -17.08
C PRO A 39 6.57 12.16 -16.45
N PRO A 40 7.78 11.87 -16.94
CA PRO A 40 8.62 10.79 -16.41
C PRO A 40 8.87 10.86 -14.90
N ALA A 41 9.07 12.07 -14.37
CA ALA A 41 9.26 12.28 -12.92
C ALA A 41 8.06 11.76 -12.10
N CYS A 42 6.84 12.01 -12.58
CA CYS A 42 5.61 11.57 -11.91
C CYS A 42 5.40 10.06 -12.04
N LYS A 43 5.76 9.48 -13.19
CA LYS A 43 5.73 8.02 -13.41
C LYS A 43 6.67 7.31 -12.44
N ASN A 44 7.89 7.81 -12.24
CA ASN A 44 8.86 7.19 -11.35
C ASN A 44 8.39 7.21 -9.89
N ILE A 45 7.88 8.35 -9.40
CA ILE A 45 7.35 8.43 -8.03
C ILE A 45 6.19 7.45 -7.84
N LEU A 46 5.30 7.31 -8.84
CA LEU A 46 4.22 6.33 -8.79
C LEU A 46 4.71 4.88 -8.78
N LEU A 47 5.79 4.57 -9.50
CA LEU A 47 6.39 3.23 -9.50
C LEU A 47 7.01 2.91 -8.14
N ASP A 48 7.77 3.84 -7.56
CA ASP A 48 8.40 3.66 -6.24
C ASP A 48 7.33 3.50 -5.14
N PHE A 49 6.27 4.30 -5.23
CA PHE A 49 5.14 4.21 -4.33
C PHE A 49 4.41 2.87 -4.47
N ALA A 50 4.15 2.46 -5.72
CA ALA A 50 3.51 1.20 -6.02
C ALA A 50 4.32 0.00 -5.53
N GLU A 51 5.65 0.03 -5.67
CA GLU A 51 6.51 -1.04 -5.16
C GLU A 51 6.47 -1.11 -3.63
N THR A 52 6.45 0.04 -2.95
CA THR A 52 6.40 0.11 -1.49
C THR A 52 5.05 -0.34 -0.92
N LEU A 53 3.93 0.17 -1.47
CA LEU A 53 2.60 -0.15 -0.94
C LEU A 53 2.10 -1.51 -1.42
N ILE A 54 2.22 -1.79 -2.72
CA ILE A 54 1.64 -2.98 -3.36
C ILE A 54 2.66 -4.11 -3.27
N GLY A 55 3.86 -3.89 -3.82
CA GLY A 55 4.91 -4.89 -3.97
C GLY A 55 4.36 -6.20 -4.59
N PRO A 56 4.64 -7.37 -3.98
CA PRO A 56 4.23 -8.67 -4.53
C PRO A 56 2.78 -9.06 -4.19
N LYS A 57 2.02 -8.21 -3.49
CA LYS A 57 0.64 -8.55 -3.08
C LYS A 57 -0.24 -8.72 -4.31
N LYS A 58 -1.23 -9.61 -4.21
CA LYS A 58 -2.24 -9.76 -5.27
C LYS A 58 -3.04 -8.47 -5.37
N HIS A 59 -3.09 -7.89 -6.58
CA HIS A 59 -3.77 -6.62 -6.79
C HIS A 59 -4.42 -6.53 -8.17
N ARG A 60 -5.39 -5.62 -8.29
CA ARG A 60 -6.02 -5.19 -9.54
C ARG A 60 -6.08 -3.68 -9.57
N ILE A 61 -5.71 -3.07 -10.69
CA ILE A 61 -5.70 -1.61 -10.86
C ILE A 61 -6.71 -1.26 -11.95
N LEU A 62 -7.60 -0.33 -11.63
CA LEU A 62 -8.55 0.28 -12.54
C LEU A 62 -8.21 1.77 -12.65
N ARG A 63 -7.58 2.17 -13.74
CA ARG A 63 -7.32 3.58 -14.04
C ARG A 63 -8.63 4.29 -14.39
N ASN A 64 -8.79 5.53 -13.95
CA ASN A 64 -9.81 6.44 -14.48
C ASN A 64 -9.31 7.05 -15.80
N PRO A 65 -9.87 6.66 -16.97
CA PRO A 65 -9.44 7.19 -18.27
C PRO A 65 -9.88 8.65 -18.47
N SER A 66 -10.90 9.09 -17.73
CA SER A 66 -11.49 10.44 -17.81
C SER A 66 -10.80 11.46 -16.92
N ALA A 67 -9.76 11.07 -16.17
CA ALA A 67 -8.93 12.02 -15.44
C ALA A 67 -8.32 12.99 -16.47
N HIS A 68 -8.65 14.28 -16.35
CA HIS A 68 -8.13 15.31 -17.26
C HIS A 68 -6.60 15.27 -17.23
N THR A 69 -5.97 15.19 -18.41
CA THR A 69 -4.53 15.39 -18.52
C THR A 69 -4.17 16.76 -17.91
N PRO A 70 -3.19 16.85 -17.01
CA PRO A 70 -2.12 15.88 -16.78
C PRO A 70 -2.28 15.01 -15.51
N PHE A 71 -3.49 14.83 -14.98
CA PHE A 71 -3.73 14.11 -13.72
C PHE A 71 -3.85 12.60 -13.91
N PHE A 72 -3.35 11.83 -12.95
CA PHE A 72 -3.58 10.40 -12.84
C PHE A 72 -4.51 10.11 -11.68
N GLN A 73 -5.44 9.18 -11.90
CA GLN A 73 -6.27 8.63 -10.85
C GLN A 73 -6.53 7.16 -11.14
N ALA A 74 -6.42 6.33 -10.11
CA ALA A 74 -6.74 4.91 -10.20
C ALA A 74 -7.42 4.42 -8.92
N PHE A 75 -8.32 3.46 -9.09
CA PHE A 75 -8.83 2.63 -8.03
C PHE A 75 -8.11 1.29 -8.04
N MET A 76 -7.83 0.73 -6.88
CA MET A 76 -7.10 -0.51 -6.76
C MET A 76 -7.73 -1.40 -5.70
N LEU A 77 -7.82 -2.69 -6.03
CA LEU A 77 -8.11 -3.73 -5.06
C LEU A 77 -6.79 -4.38 -4.67
N LEU A 78 -6.45 -4.34 -3.39
CA LEU A 78 -5.25 -4.94 -2.82
C LEU A 78 -5.68 -6.07 -1.86
N SER A 79 -5.32 -7.31 -2.19
CA SER A 79 -5.69 -8.46 -1.38
C SER A 79 -4.63 -8.75 -0.33
N TYR A 80 -5.03 -8.74 0.93
CA TYR A 80 -4.29 -9.29 2.06
C TYR A 80 -4.81 -10.71 2.36
N ASN A 81 -4.17 -11.39 3.31
CA ASN A 81 -4.56 -12.77 3.66
C ASN A 81 -5.90 -12.84 4.39
N ASP A 82 -6.25 -11.77 5.11
CA ASP A 82 -7.42 -11.63 5.96
C ASP A 82 -8.56 -10.88 5.29
N GLN A 83 -8.25 -9.92 4.41
CA GLN A 83 -9.26 -9.11 3.73
C GLN A 83 -8.72 -8.41 2.48
N ASP A 84 -9.65 -7.94 1.65
CA ASP A 84 -9.33 -7.02 0.57
C ASP A 84 -9.37 -5.57 1.07
N SER A 85 -8.50 -4.74 0.52
CA SER A 85 -8.50 -3.30 0.71
C SER A 85 -8.70 -2.56 -0.61
N HIS A 86 -9.41 -1.46 -0.53
CA HIS A 86 -9.61 -0.50 -1.60
C HIS A 86 -8.60 0.62 -1.46
N VAL A 87 -7.76 0.82 -2.47
CA VAL A 87 -6.83 1.95 -2.52
C VAL A 87 -7.22 2.88 -3.65
N GLN A 88 -7.44 4.14 -3.33
CA GLN A 88 -7.54 5.21 -4.32
C GLN A 88 -6.19 5.89 -4.44
N PHE A 89 -5.69 6.01 -5.67
CA PHE A 89 -4.43 6.63 -6.00
C PHE A 89 -4.65 7.86 -6.85
N SER A 90 -3.90 8.92 -6.60
CA SER A 90 -3.82 10.07 -7.49
C SER A 90 -2.39 10.59 -7.65
N ALA A 91 -2.13 11.19 -8.80
CA ALA A 91 -0.89 11.91 -9.05
C ALA A 91 -1.16 13.17 -9.86
N ILE A 92 -0.58 14.27 -9.42
CA ILE A 92 -0.75 15.59 -10.00
C ILE A 92 0.63 16.16 -10.31
N PRO A 93 0.99 16.34 -11.58
CA PRO A 93 2.20 17.05 -11.95
C PRO A 93 2.15 18.51 -11.49
N THR A 94 3.24 18.98 -10.89
CA THR A 94 3.42 20.35 -10.41
C THR A 94 4.67 20.96 -11.05
N ALA A 95 4.88 22.28 -10.87
CA ALA A 95 6.09 22.93 -11.35
C ALA A 95 7.38 22.34 -10.73
N ASP A 96 7.29 21.90 -9.48
CA ASP A 96 8.40 21.37 -8.70
C ASP A 96 8.51 19.83 -8.74
N GLY A 97 7.61 19.14 -9.47
CA GLY A 97 7.64 17.69 -9.61
C GLY A 97 6.26 17.05 -9.76
N CYS A 98 5.92 16.15 -8.85
CA CYS A 98 4.66 15.42 -8.86
C CYS A 98 4.19 15.16 -7.44
N GLU A 99 2.98 15.62 -7.15
CA GLU A 99 2.29 15.36 -5.90
C GLU A 99 1.52 14.04 -6.04
N VAL A 100 1.86 13.08 -5.18
CA VAL A 100 1.21 11.75 -5.15
C VAL A 100 0.48 11.60 -3.84
N SER A 101 -0.76 11.14 -3.92
CA SER A 101 -1.55 10.81 -2.73
C SER A 101 -2.26 9.49 -2.91
N TYR A 102 -2.57 8.85 -1.80
CA TYR A 102 -3.40 7.67 -1.77
C TYR A 102 -4.26 7.66 -0.52
N SER A 103 -5.37 6.93 -0.60
CA SER A 103 -6.24 6.63 0.54
C SER A 103 -6.56 5.15 0.49
N GLU A 104 -6.32 4.44 1.59
CA GLU A 104 -6.59 3.02 1.73
C GLU A 104 -7.75 2.79 2.68
N SER A 105 -8.76 2.04 2.23
CA SER A 105 -9.94 1.67 3.00
C SER A 105 -10.12 0.17 3.06
N PHE A 106 -10.51 -0.36 4.22
CA PHE A 106 -10.88 -1.77 4.38
C PHE A 106 -11.89 -1.92 5.51
N GLU A 107 -12.72 -2.97 5.43
CA GLU A 107 -13.66 -3.31 6.50
C GLU A 107 -13.12 -4.52 7.28
N ILE A 108 -13.15 -4.42 8.59
CA ILE A 108 -12.88 -5.50 9.53
C ILE A 108 -14.18 -5.88 10.24
N ASN A 109 -14.41 -7.19 10.40
CA ASN A 109 -15.57 -7.73 11.10
C ASN A 109 -15.37 -7.67 12.63
N THR A 110 -15.11 -6.46 13.14
CA THR A 110 -14.86 -6.20 14.56
C THR A 110 -15.29 -4.77 14.87
N PRO A 111 -15.87 -4.49 16.06
CA PRO A 111 -16.24 -3.13 16.46
C PRO A 111 -15.06 -2.16 16.43
N CYS A 112 -15.31 -0.89 16.05
CA CYS A 112 -14.23 0.09 15.88
C CYS A 112 -13.39 0.35 17.15
N MET A 113 -13.94 0.17 18.35
CA MET A 113 -13.18 0.33 19.58
C MET A 113 -12.14 -0.79 19.76
N GLU A 114 -12.50 -2.02 19.43
CA GLU A 114 -11.57 -3.16 19.46
C GLU A 114 -10.54 -3.05 18.33
N ALA A 115 -10.97 -2.66 17.13
CA ALA A 115 -10.10 -2.35 16.01
C ALA A 115 -9.03 -1.30 16.37
N ARG A 116 -9.45 -0.25 17.07
CA ARG A 116 -8.56 0.81 17.55
C ARG A 116 -7.48 0.26 18.46
N GLU A 117 -7.84 -0.57 19.43
CA GLU A 117 -6.89 -1.15 20.38
C GLU A 117 -5.95 -2.16 19.70
N ALA A 118 -6.42 -2.89 18.69
CA ALA A 118 -5.61 -3.87 17.96
C ALA A 118 -4.65 -3.22 16.95
N LEU A 119 -5.13 -2.29 16.12
CA LEU A 119 -4.40 -1.76 14.97
C LEU A 119 -3.83 -0.37 15.22
N PHE A 120 -4.49 0.43 16.06
CA PHE A 120 -4.23 1.85 16.22
C PHE A 120 -3.83 2.23 17.66
N LYS A 121 -3.31 1.29 18.45
CA LYS A 121 -2.87 1.50 19.84
C LYS A 121 -1.90 2.69 20.02
N ARG A 122 -1.13 3.00 18.97
CA ARG A 122 -0.14 4.09 18.93
C ARG A 122 -0.65 5.40 18.33
N TRP A 123 -1.93 5.44 17.96
CA TRP A 123 -2.55 6.60 17.38
C TRP A 123 -3.37 7.32 18.44
N LYS A 124 -3.36 8.65 18.38
CA LYS A 124 -4.14 9.49 19.27
C LYS A 124 -5.52 9.72 18.66
N MET A 125 -6.57 9.58 19.45
CA MET A 125 -7.90 10.03 19.05
C MET A 125 -7.97 11.55 19.18
N ILE A 126 -8.26 12.23 18.07
CA ILE A 126 -8.27 13.70 18.00
C ILE A 126 -9.68 14.27 17.93
N GLY A 127 -10.69 13.44 17.63
CA GLY A 127 -12.09 13.86 17.59
C GLY A 127 -12.98 12.86 16.87
N LYS A 128 -14.13 13.36 16.42
CA LYS A 128 -15.14 12.62 15.66
C LYS A 128 -15.62 13.48 14.49
N LEU A 129 -15.88 12.86 13.33
CA LEU A 129 -16.58 13.51 12.21
C LEU A 129 -18.10 13.34 12.31
N SER A 130 -18.54 12.28 12.99
CA SER A 130 -19.94 11.96 13.26
C SER A 130 -20.03 11.07 14.51
N GLU A 131 -21.23 10.72 14.94
CA GLU A 131 -21.39 9.78 16.06
C GLU A 131 -20.77 8.40 15.79
N THR A 132 -20.69 7.99 14.53
CA THR A 132 -20.18 6.69 14.11
C THR A 132 -18.74 6.74 13.58
N THR A 133 -18.17 7.93 13.34
CA THR A 133 -16.83 8.09 12.75
C THR A 133 -15.87 8.78 13.71
N ALA A 134 -14.89 8.03 14.21
CA ALA A 134 -13.78 8.57 15.00
C ALA A 134 -12.59 8.96 14.12
N VAL A 135 -11.85 9.98 14.55
CA VAL A 135 -10.65 10.47 13.87
C VAL A 135 -9.41 10.21 14.73
N LEU A 136 -8.40 9.63 14.12
CA LEU A 136 -7.13 9.28 14.71
C LEU A 136 -5.99 10.00 14.00
N ARG A 137 -4.94 10.32 14.74
CA ARG A 137 -3.68 10.85 14.21
C ARG A 137 -2.50 10.03 14.71
N TYR A 138 -1.54 9.79 13.84
CA TYR A 138 -0.33 9.08 14.21
C TYR A 138 0.60 9.98 15.03
N ASP A 139 0.71 9.71 16.33
CA ASP A 139 1.47 10.54 17.28
C ASP A 139 2.62 9.77 17.97
N HIS A 140 2.88 8.51 17.59
CA HIS A 140 3.80 7.67 18.35
C HIS A 140 4.73 6.77 17.51
N PRO A 141 5.73 7.35 16.82
CA PRO A 141 6.88 6.60 16.39
C PRO A 141 7.76 6.20 17.58
N ARG A 142 8.62 5.20 17.34
CA ARG A 142 9.66 4.79 18.28
C ARG A 142 10.69 5.92 18.49
N ASP A 143 10.85 6.81 17.52
CA ASP A 143 11.67 8.02 17.59
C ASP A 143 10.81 9.24 17.24
N LYS A 144 10.55 10.13 18.20
CA LYS A 144 9.74 11.34 17.99
C LYS A 144 10.33 12.29 16.95
N LYS A 145 11.63 12.19 16.63
CA LYS A 145 12.29 13.00 15.59
C LYS A 145 11.85 12.64 14.18
N THR A 146 11.18 11.49 13.99
CA THR A 146 10.65 11.07 12.68
C THR A 146 9.23 11.56 12.44
N LEU A 147 8.60 12.25 13.40
CA LEU A 147 7.32 12.90 13.14
C LEU A 147 7.55 14.18 12.33
N PRO A 148 6.66 14.48 11.38
CA PRO A 148 6.54 15.82 10.84
C PRO A 148 6.45 16.87 11.96
N ALA A 149 7.13 18.00 11.73
CA ALA A 149 7.17 19.10 12.69
C ALA A 149 5.79 19.75 12.86
N ASP A 150 5.05 19.92 11.76
CA ASP A 150 3.63 20.26 11.80
C ASP A 150 2.80 19.01 12.11
N GLU A 151 1.87 19.13 13.05
CA GLU A 151 0.98 18.01 13.37
C GLU A 151 -0.02 17.72 12.25
N ASN A 152 -0.32 18.70 11.39
CA ASN A 152 -1.22 18.55 10.25
C ASN A 152 -0.64 17.64 9.15
N ASP A 153 0.68 17.52 9.11
CA ASP A 153 1.40 16.66 8.17
C ASP A 153 1.46 15.19 8.65
N ARG A 154 0.97 14.90 9.86
CA ARG A 154 0.94 13.54 10.40
C ARG A 154 -0.19 12.74 9.78
N ALA A 155 0.08 11.45 9.54
CA ALA A 155 -0.92 10.52 9.01
C ALA A 155 -2.19 10.50 9.88
N SER A 156 -3.34 10.48 9.22
CA SER A 156 -4.66 10.42 9.84
C SER A 156 -5.37 9.13 9.46
N ALA A 157 -6.22 8.63 10.36
CA ALA A 157 -7.05 7.47 10.10
C ALA A 157 -8.46 7.72 10.62
N TYR A 158 -9.44 7.13 9.95
CA TYR A 158 -10.85 7.25 10.26
C TYR A 158 -11.41 5.86 10.55
N LEU A 159 -12.11 5.74 11.67
CA LEU A 159 -12.78 4.52 12.09
C LEU A 159 -14.28 4.75 12.07
N THR A 160 -14.96 4.20 11.08
CA THR A 160 -16.42 4.34 10.91
C THR A 160 -17.12 3.04 11.27
N GLN A 161 -18.03 3.10 12.24
CA GLN A 161 -18.87 1.97 12.59
C GLN A 161 -19.79 1.61 11.41
N THR A 162 -19.76 0.34 11.01
CA THR A 162 -20.66 -0.23 10.00
C THR A 162 -21.42 -1.40 10.60
N ARG A 163 -22.44 -1.91 9.90
CA ARG A 163 -23.24 -3.08 10.32
C ARG A 163 -23.74 -2.96 11.78
N ASN A 164 -24.33 -1.82 12.12
CA ASN A 164 -24.84 -1.52 13.47
C ASN A 164 -23.78 -1.64 14.59
N GLY A 165 -22.51 -1.41 14.28
CA GLY A 165 -21.41 -1.42 15.26
C GLY A 165 -20.65 -2.74 15.34
N GLU A 166 -21.04 -3.76 14.59
CA GLU A 166 -20.37 -5.08 14.56
C GLU A 166 -19.11 -5.08 13.69
N ALA A 167 -18.98 -4.12 12.77
CA ALA A 167 -17.84 -3.98 11.88
C ALA A 167 -17.29 -2.55 11.90
N CYS A 168 -16.05 -2.42 11.44
CA CYS A 168 -15.38 -1.13 11.33
C CYS A 168 -14.80 -0.95 9.93
N LEU A 169 -15.24 0.13 9.27
CA LEU A 169 -14.57 0.64 8.09
C LEU A 169 -13.41 1.52 8.54
N VAL A 170 -12.21 1.09 8.18
CA VAL A 170 -10.97 1.84 8.38
C VAL A 170 -10.63 2.57 7.08
N THR A 171 -10.27 3.84 7.18
CA THR A 171 -9.68 4.63 6.08
C THR A 171 -8.43 5.33 6.58
N LYS A 172 -7.32 5.30 5.82
CA LYS A 172 -6.05 5.96 6.18
C LYS A 172 -5.30 6.48 4.97
#